data_AF-A0A4V1T4U2-F1
#
_entry.id   AF-A0A4V1T4U2-F1
#
_cell.length_a   1.000
_cell.length_b   1.000
_cell.length_c   1.000
_cell.angle_alpha   90.00
_cell.angle_beta   90.00
_cell.angle_gamma   90.00
#
_symmetry.space_group_name_H-M   'P 1'
#
loop_
_entity.id
_entity.type
_entity.pdbx_description
1 polymer ?
#
loop_
_entity_poly.entity_id
_entity_poly.type
_entity_poly.pdbx_seq_one_letter_code
_entity_poly.pdbx_strand_id
1 'polypeptide(L)' 'MENYKIYCNLKSELKRKKQLLADLQQKPTNKEDLISLEIDIEEDMNALNIVFNHLILNHNTLPSVEMR' A
#
# COMPACT_ATOMS: atom_id res chain seq x y z
N MET A 1 -5.84 13.85 -10.36
CA MET A 1 -4.54 13.96 -9.64
C MET A 1 -4.62 13.50 -8.16
N GLU A 2 -5.80 13.39 -7.57
CA GLU A 2 -6.00 12.97 -6.16
C GLU A 2 -5.50 11.55 -5.86
N ASN A 3 -5.75 10.61 -6.77
CA ASN A 3 -5.28 9.22 -6.65
C ASN A 3 -3.74 9.09 -6.64
N TYR A 4 -3.02 9.97 -7.35
CA TYR A 4 -1.56 10.02 -7.31
C TYR A 4 -1.05 10.51 -5.95
N LYS A 5 -1.74 11.48 -5.32
CA LYS A 5 -1.41 11.94 -3.96
C LYS A 5 -1.63 10.84 -2.93
N ILE A 6 -2.73 10.09 -3.03
CA ILE A 6 -3.02 8.93 -2.17
C ILE A 6 -1.91 7.88 -2.30
N TYR A 7 -1.49 7.56 -3.53
CA TYR A 7 -0.36 6.65 -3.78
C TYR A 7 0.95 7.15 -3.13
N CYS A 8 1.31 8.43 -3.29
CA CYS A 8 2.51 9.00 -2.69
C CYS A 8 2.50 8.95 -1.15
N ASN A 9 1.34 9.20 -0.53
CA ASN A 9 1.17 9.14 0.91
C ASN A 9 1.34 7.71 1.44
N LEU A 10 0.61 6.76 0.86
CA LEU A 10 0.67 5.35 1.24
C LEU A 10 2.09 4.78 1.05
N LYS A 11 2.77 5.13 -0.05
CA LYS A 11 4.17 4.73 -0.29
C LYS A 11 5.13 5.25 0.79
N SER A 12 4.89 6.47 1.27
CA SER A 12 5.71 7.10 2.31
C SER A 12 5.49 6.45 3.68
N GLU A 13 4.24 6.15 4.03
CA GLU A 13 3.89 5.43 5.26
C GLU A 13 4.46 4.01 5.27
N LEU A 14 4.38 3.31 4.13
CA LEU A 14 4.95 1.98 3.98
C LEU A 14 6.46 1.98 4.21
N LYS A 15 7.17 2.97 3.65
CA LYS A 15 8.61 3.14 3.87
C LYS A 15 8.92 3.34 5.35
N ARG A 16 8.11 4.14 6.05
CA ARG A 16 8.27 4.39 7.49
C ARG A 16 8.06 3.12 8.32
N LYS A 17 7.00 2.35 8.04
CA LYS A 17 6.71 1.09 8.75
C LYS A 17 7.82 0.04 8.51
N LYS A 18 8.35 -0.07 7.29
CA LYS A 18 9.50 -0.95 6.98
C LYS A 18 10.77 -0.56 7.73
N GLN A 19 11.05 0.74 7.84
CA GLN A 19 12.18 1.23 8.62
C GLN A 19 12.02 0.88 10.10
N LEU A 20 10.81 1.08 10.65
CA LEU A 20 10.49 0.75 12.04
C LEU A 20 10.64 -0.75 12.31
N LEU A 21 10.20 -1.61 11.38
CA LEU A 21 10.37 -3.05 11.48
C LEU A 21 11.85 -3.45 11.53
N ALA A 22 12.67 -2.88 10.64
CA ALA A 22 14.12 -3.13 10.63
C ALA A 22 14.79 -2.70 11.94
N ASP A 23 14.38 -1.57 12.52
CA ASP A 23 14.90 -1.07 13.79
C ASP A 23 14.47 -1.95 14.98
N LEU A 24 13.25 -2.49 14.95
CA LEU A 24 12.73 -3.42 15.98
C LEU A 24 13.38 -4.80 15.90
N GLN A 25 13.71 -5.29 14.70
CA GLN A 25 14.44 -6.55 14.47
C GLN A 25 15.88 -6.51 15.00
N GLN A 26 16.50 -5.33 15.10
CA GLN A 26 17.87 -5.17 15.62
C GLN A 26 17.95 -5.06 17.15
N LYS A 27 16.82 -4.86 17.84
CA LYS A 27 16.74 -4.77 19.30
C LYS A 27 16.21 -6.10 19.87
N PRO A 28 16.51 -6.44 21.13
CA PRO A 28 15.82 -7.51 21.84
C PRO A 28 14.38 -7.06 22.14
N THR A 29 13.56 -7.04 21.10
CA THR A 29 12.18 -6.58 21.10
C THR A 29 11.24 -7.78 21.29
N ASN A 30 10.08 -7.53 21.91
CA ASN A 30 9.03 -8.54 22.03
C ASN A 30 8.64 -9.06 20.63
N LYS A 31 8.69 -10.37 20.43
CA LYS A 31 8.37 -11.01 19.14
C LYS A 31 6.93 -10.74 18.70
N GLU A 32 6.01 -10.53 19.64
CA GLU A 32 4.61 -10.22 19.35
C GLU A 32 4.44 -8.85 18.67
N ASP A 33 5.15 -7.82 19.14
CA ASP A 33 5.12 -6.48 18.53
C ASP A 33 5.66 -6.52 17.09
N LEU A 34 6.63 -7.39 16.85
CA LEU A 34 7.28 -7.57 15.56
C LEU A 34 6.33 -8.26 14.57
N ILE A 35 5.65 -9.33 15.00
CA ILE A 35 4.63 -10.02 14.20
C ILE A 35 3.44 -9.09 13.92
N SER A 36 2.98 -8.32 14.92
CA SER A 36 1.90 -7.36 14.73
C SER A 36 2.26 -6.31 13.68
N LEU A 37 3.49 -5.80 13.71
CA LEU A 37 3.94 -4.82 12.74
C LEU A 37 4.11 -5.41 11.33
N GLU A 38 4.51 -6.68 11.22
CA GLU A 38 4.58 -7.39 9.94
C GLU A 38 3.19 -7.54 9.32
N ILE A 39 2.18 -7.92 10.11
CA ILE A 39 0.78 -8.00 9.68
C ILE A 39 0.28 -6.63 9.20
N ASP A 40 0.51 -5.56 9.98
CA ASP A 40 0.12 -4.19 9.61
C ASP A 40 0.75 -3.72 8.29
N ILE A 41 1.98 -4.16 8.00
CA ILE A 41 2.66 -3.82 6.73
C ILE A 41 2.05 -4.60 5.57
N GLU A 42 1.68 -5.86 5.78
CA GLU A 42 1.06 -6.70 4.75
C GLU A 42 -0.35 -6.22 4.39
N GLU A 43 -1.14 -5.82 5.39
CA GLU A 43 -2.47 -5.23 5.19
C GLU A 43 -2.39 -3.91 4.40
N ASP A 44 -1.48 -3.01 4.78
CA ASP A 44 -1.24 -1.76 4.05
C ASP A 44 -0.83 -2.01 2.59
N MET A 45 0.05 -3.00 2.35
CA MET A 45 0.47 -3.38 1.00
C MET A 45 -0.71 -3.88 0.16
N ASN A 46 -1.57 -4.70 0.76
CA ASN A 46 -2.77 -5.20 0.08
C ASN A 46 -3.75 -4.07 -0.24
N ALA A 47 -3.97 -3.14 0.70
CA ALA A 47 -4.80 -1.96 0.45
C ALA A 47 -4.25 -1.11 -0.71
N LEU A 48 -2.93 -0.89 -0.74
CA LEU A 48 -2.22 -0.20 -1.82
C LEU A 48 -2.42 -0.88 -3.17
N ASN A 49 -2.29 -2.21 -3.21
CA ASN A 49 -2.50 -2.99 -4.43
C ASN A 49 -3.95 -2.93 -4.91
N ILE A 50 -4.94 -2.97 -4.02
CA ILE A 50 -6.35 -2.84 -4.37
C ILE A 50 -6.61 -1.46 -5.00
N VAL A 51 -6.13 -0.39 -4.38
CA VAL A 51 -6.25 0.97 -4.92
C VAL A 51 -5.56 1.06 -6.28
N PHE A 52 -4.33 0.55 -6.41
CA PHE A 52 -3.59 0.59 -7.66
C PHE A 52 -4.30 -0.18 -8.80
N ASN A 53 -4.82 -1.37 -8.50
CA ASN A 53 -5.60 -2.17 -9.46
C ASN A 53 -6.87 -1.42 -9.90
N HIS A 54 -7.57 -0.76 -8.97
CA HIS A 54 -8.75 0.04 -9.31
C HIS A 54 -8.41 1.22 -10.22
N LEU A 55 -7.25 1.85 -10.02
CA LEU A 55 -6.77 2.94 -10.88
C LEU A 55 -6.43 2.47 -12.29
N ILE A 56 -5.81 1.30 -12.43
CA ILE A 56 -5.50 0.71 -13.74
C ILE A 56 -6.79 0.32 -14.48
N LEU A 57 -7.72 -0.35 -13.79
CA LEU A 57 -8.96 -0.84 -14.39
C LEU A 57 -9.86 0.32 -14.86
N ASN A 58 -9.97 1.41 -14.09
CA ASN A 58 -10.72 2.60 -14.50
C ASN A 58 -10.09 3.38 -15.67
N HIS A 59 -8.80 3.18 -15.94
CA HIS A 59 -8.14 3.75 -17.12
C HIS A 59 -8.35 2.91 -18.40
N ASN A 60 -8.74 1.64 -18.27
CA ASN A 60 -8.94 0.72 -19.40
C ASN A 60 -10.39 0.61 -19.86
N THR A 61 -11.35 1.12 -19.10
CA THR A 61 -12.72 1.36 -19.56
C THR A 61 -12.79 2.64 -20.40
N LEU A 62 -12.22 2.59 -21.61
CA LEU A 62 -12.65 3.48 -22.68
C LEU A 62 -14.17 3.30 -22.88
N PRO A 63 -14.94 4.38 -23.09
CA PRO A 63 -16.31 4.22 -23.54
C PRO A 63 -16.24 3.51 -24.89
N SER A 64 -16.78 2.31 -24.97
CA SER A 64 -17.14 1.70 -26.25
C SER A 64 -18.08 2.70 -26.91
N VAL A 65 -17.54 3.45 -27.87
CA VAL A 65 -18.32 4.31 -28.75
C VAL A 65 -19.40 3.43 -29.34
N GLU A 66 -20.66 3.67 -28.96
CA GLU A 66 -21.81 3.16 -29.69
C GLU A 66 -21.69 3.71 -31.11
N MET A 67 -21.11 2.92 -32.02
CA MET A 67 -21.21 3.20 -33.44
C MET A 67 -22.68 2.99 -33.82
N ARG A 68 -23.32 4.12 -34.17
CA ARG A 68 -24.59 4.17 -34.89
C ARG A 68 -24.49 3.47 -36.24
#